data_AF-M0AT62-F1
#
_entry.id   AF-M0AT62-F1
#
_cell.length_a   1.000
_cell.length_b   1.000
_cell.length_c   1.000
_cell.angle_alpha   90.00
_cell.angle_beta   90.00
_cell.angle_gamma   90.00
#
_symmetry.space_group_name_H-M   'P 1'
#
loop_
_entity.id
_entity.type
_entity.pdbx_description
1 polymer ?
#
loop_
_entity_poly.entity_id
_entity_poly.type
_entity_poly.pdbx_seq_one_letter_code
_entity_poly.pdbx_strand_id
1 'polypeptide(L)'
;MLWLSVLVYLAGLADFALGNETGLELLRTELAAVGTDPAAIWGVLESGRYGIDTGAVFVQRSEIVPPPVAPMEWYAALGGFVALVLGAILAVRLGWREEPWRPLSIDETILLAIALGISTTLFGGPLLAGAVLMPFLFTVILTHTRRGPGWTPSYAYVLPVLAPLCGFAAGSVGYATLPLDLVLFVVLPLLGALGLPLRATIRKYLGR
;
A
#
# COMPACT_ATOMS: atom_id res chain seq x y z
N MET A 1 2.74 -8.19 11.90
CA MET A 1 2.87 -6.91 11.19
C MET A 1 2.81 -7.07 9.67
N LEU A 2 3.69 -7.82 9.00
CA LEU A 2 3.65 -7.98 7.53
C LEU A 2 2.29 -8.44 6.99
N TRP A 3 1.77 -9.57 7.50
CA TRP A 3 0.45 -10.07 7.11
C TRP A 3 -0.68 -9.09 7.44
N LEU A 4 -0.56 -8.36 8.55
CA LEU A 4 -1.55 -7.35 8.91
C LEU A 4 -1.59 -6.22 7.88
N SER A 5 -0.44 -5.71 7.41
CA SER A 5 -0.44 -4.71 6.33
C SER A 5 -1.02 -5.22 5.03
N VAL A 6 -0.79 -6.49 4.69
CA VAL A 6 -1.41 -7.12 3.51
C VAL A 6 -2.92 -7.20 3.69
N LEU A 7 -3.40 -7.61 4.87
CA LEU A 7 -4.84 -7.65 5.16
C LEU A 7 -5.49 -6.27 5.12
N VAL A 8 -4.84 -5.23 5.66
CA VAL A 8 -5.32 -3.84 5.56
C VAL A 8 -5.42 -3.41 4.09
N TYR A 9 -4.42 -3.76 3.27
CA TYR A 9 -4.46 -3.46 1.85
C TYR A 9 -5.57 -4.20 1.10
N LEU A 10 -5.75 -5.50 1.38
CA LEU A 10 -6.84 -6.29 0.82
C LEU A 10 -8.22 -5.76 1.23
N ALA A 11 -8.37 -5.33 2.49
CA ALA A 11 -9.59 -4.66 2.95
C ALA A 11 -9.82 -3.35 2.19
N GLY A 12 -8.76 -2.59 1.90
CA GLY A 12 -8.82 -1.40 1.05
C GLY A 12 -9.23 -1.69 -0.40
N LEU A 13 -8.73 -2.78 -0.99
CA LEU A 13 -9.16 -3.22 -2.32
C LEU A 13 -10.62 -3.68 -2.32
N ALA A 14 -11.07 -4.36 -1.26
CA ALA A 14 -12.46 -4.76 -1.10
C ALA A 14 -13.38 -3.54 -0.97
N ASP A 15 -12.99 -2.56 -0.15
CA ASP A 15 -13.70 -1.28 0.00
C ASP A 15 -13.78 -0.52 -1.33
N PHE A 16 -12.66 -0.47 -2.08
CA PHE A 16 -12.63 0.09 -3.43
C PHE A 16 -13.59 -0.63 -4.38
N ALA A 17 -13.63 -1.97 -4.34
CA ALA A 17 -14.51 -2.76 -5.19
C ALA A 17 -15.98 -2.52 -4.85
N LEU A 18 -16.34 -2.48 -3.57
CA LEU A 18 -17.69 -2.18 -3.11
C LEU A 18 -18.12 -0.77 -3.53
N GLY A 19 -17.23 0.22 -3.40
CA GLY A 19 -17.50 1.60 -3.84
C GLY A 19 -17.56 1.79 -5.35
N ASN A 20 -17.26 0.77 -6.15
CA ASN A 20 -17.26 0.77 -7.61
C ASN A 20 -18.04 -0.42 -8.20
N GLU A 21 -18.96 -1.01 -7.45
CA GLU A 21 -19.65 -2.27 -7.78
C GLU A 21 -20.28 -2.22 -9.19
N THR A 22 -21.09 -1.19 -9.47
CA THR A 22 -21.75 -1.03 -10.78
C THR A 22 -20.74 -0.94 -11.93
N GLY A 23 -19.63 -0.23 -11.75
CA GLY A 23 -18.61 -0.10 -12.79
C GLY A 23 -17.85 -1.41 -13.02
N LEU A 24 -17.60 -2.17 -11.97
CA LEU A 24 -16.99 -3.50 -12.05
C LEU A 24 -17.94 -4.53 -12.70
N GLU A 25 -19.24 -4.44 -12.46
CA GLU A 25 -20.24 -5.28 -13.12
C GLU A 25 -20.32 -5.01 -14.63
N LEU A 26 -20.25 -3.73 -15.03
CA LEU A 26 -20.18 -3.34 -16.44
C LEU A 26 -18.89 -3.87 -17.08
N LEU A 27 -17.73 -3.61 -16.46
CA LEU A 27 -16.45 -4.13 -16.95
C LEU A 27 -16.48 -5.66 -17.08
N ARG A 28 -17.05 -6.37 -16.10
CA ARG A 28 -17.20 -7.82 -16.14
C ARG A 28 -18.06 -8.27 -17.32
N THR A 29 -19.15 -7.55 -17.60
CA THR A 29 -20.05 -7.86 -18.71
C THR A 29 -19.34 -7.72 -20.05
N GLU A 30 -18.61 -6.62 -20.23
CA GLU A 30 -17.83 -6.36 -21.46
C GLU A 30 -16.70 -7.37 -21.64
N LEU A 31 -15.97 -7.69 -20.57
CA LEU A 31 -14.93 -8.74 -20.61
C LEU A 31 -15.51 -10.12 -20.91
N ALA A 32 -16.69 -10.45 -20.36
CA ALA A 32 -17.36 -11.72 -20.64
C ALA A 32 -17.82 -11.83 -22.10
N ALA A 33 -18.19 -10.71 -22.73
CA ALA A 33 -18.61 -10.67 -24.13
C ALA A 33 -17.45 -10.96 -25.10
N VAL A 34 -16.23 -10.50 -24.77
CA VAL A 34 -15.02 -10.73 -25.60
C VAL A 34 -14.32 -12.06 -25.29
N GLY A 35 -14.63 -12.69 -24.16
CA GLY A 35 -14.08 -14.00 -23.79
C GLY A 35 -12.59 -13.93 -23.39
N THR A 36 -11.77 -14.82 -23.95
CA THR A 36 -10.35 -14.97 -23.58
C THR A 36 -9.37 -14.44 -24.62
N ASP A 37 -9.84 -13.71 -25.63
CA ASP A 37 -8.96 -13.10 -26.64
C ASP A 37 -8.15 -11.95 -26.01
N PRO A 38 -6.81 -12.05 -25.90
CA PRO A 38 -6.00 -11.01 -25.28
C PRO A 38 -6.10 -9.64 -25.96
N ALA A 39 -6.25 -9.61 -27.29
CA ALA A 39 -6.35 -8.36 -28.03
C ALA A 39 -7.68 -7.65 -27.73
N ALA A 40 -8.77 -8.43 -27.71
CA ALA A 40 -10.09 -7.89 -27.37
C ALA A 40 -10.20 -7.47 -25.89
N ILE A 41 -9.61 -8.25 -24.96
CA ILE A 41 -9.51 -7.86 -23.54
C ILE A 41 -8.78 -6.53 -23.39
N TRP A 42 -7.65 -6.37 -24.09
CA TRP A 42 -6.89 -5.13 -24.04
C TRP A 42 -7.70 -3.94 -24.57
N GLY A 43 -8.41 -4.14 -25.69
CA GLY A 43 -9.32 -3.13 -26.24
C GLY A 43 -10.43 -2.71 -25.26
N VAL A 44 -11.01 -3.66 -24.52
CA VAL A 44 -12.00 -3.38 -23.46
C VAL A 44 -11.37 -2.57 -22.33
N LEU A 45 -10.15 -2.91 -21.88
CA LEU A 45 -9.51 -2.17 -20.79
C LEU A 45 -9.09 -0.75 -21.19
N GLU A 46 -8.78 -0.50 -22.46
CA GLU A 46 -8.39 0.82 -22.97
C GLU A 46 -9.57 1.72 -23.35
N SER A 47 -10.76 1.16 -23.59
CA SER A 47 -11.92 1.93 -24.09
C SER A 47 -12.41 2.98 -23.09
N GLY A 48 -12.18 2.77 -21.79
CA GLY A 48 -12.61 3.68 -20.74
C GLY A 48 -12.52 3.06 -19.35
N ARG A 49 -13.15 3.73 -18.38
CA ARG A 49 -13.15 3.30 -16.97
C ARG A 49 -14.45 2.67 -16.50
N TYR A 50 -15.51 2.62 -17.32
CA TYR A 50 -16.80 2.02 -16.94
C TYR A 50 -17.44 2.63 -15.67
N GLY A 51 -17.14 3.88 -15.34
CA GLY A 51 -17.57 4.51 -14.09
C GLY A 51 -16.75 4.10 -12.85
N ILE A 52 -15.66 3.36 -13.03
CA ILE A 52 -14.72 3.02 -11.97
C ILE A 52 -13.82 4.22 -11.68
N ASP A 53 -13.81 4.66 -10.43
CA ASP A 53 -12.97 5.74 -9.95
C ASP A 53 -11.48 5.42 -10.12
N THR A 54 -10.65 6.45 -10.28
CA THR A 54 -9.20 6.26 -10.09
C THR A 54 -8.90 6.05 -8.62
N GLY A 55 -7.79 5.39 -8.28
CA GLY A 55 -7.40 5.23 -6.88
C GLY A 55 -7.33 6.58 -6.14
N ALA A 56 -6.82 7.63 -6.79
CA ALA A 56 -6.73 8.97 -6.22
C ALA A 56 -8.11 9.60 -5.95
N VAL A 57 -9.05 9.47 -6.88
CA VAL A 57 -10.43 9.97 -6.72
C VAL A 57 -11.15 9.21 -5.62
N PHE A 58 -11.01 7.87 -5.59
CA PHE A 58 -11.60 7.05 -4.55
C PHE A 58 -11.12 7.47 -3.17
N VAL A 59 -9.80 7.60 -2.97
CA VAL A 59 -9.20 8.04 -1.70
C VAL A 59 -9.71 9.41 -1.25
N GLN A 60 -9.89 10.35 -2.17
CA GLN A 60 -10.44 11.68 -1.83
C GLN A 60 -11.90 11.63 -1.39
N ARG A 61 -12.67 10.65 -1.90
CA ARG A 61 -14.07 10.42 -1.52
C ARG A 61 -14.20 9.55 -0.28
N SER A 62 -13.20 8.72 0.04
CA SER A 62 -13.17 7.80 1.17
C SER A 62 -13.05 8.56 2.50
N GLU A 63 -14.14 9.19 2.91
CA GLU A 63 -14.27 9.88 4.19
C GLU A 63 -14.86 8.91 5.21
N ILE A 64 -13.99 8.32 6.05
CA ILE A 64 -14.44 7.42 7.14
C ILE A 64 -15.00 8.24 8.30
N VAL A 65 -14.37 9.37 8.60
CA VAL A 65 -14.75 10.27 9.68
C VAL A 65 -14.75 11.69 9.14
N PRO A 66 -15.84 12.45 9.34
CA PRO A 66 -15.86 13.82 8.91
C PRO A 66 -14.82 14.66 9.66
N PRO A 67 -14.01 15.49 8.95
CA PRO A 67 -13.03 16.34 9.59
C PRO A 67 -13.70 17.25 10.64
N PRO A 68 -13.23 17.24 11.90
CA PRO A 68 -13.82 18.08 12.95
C PRO A 68 -13.46 19.57 12.79
N VAL A 69 -12.53 19.88 11.89
CA VAL A 69 -11.98 21.21 11.62
C VAL A 69 -11.78 21.40 10.12
N ALA A 70 -11.33 22.58 9.70
CA ALA A 70 -11.06 22.85 8.29
C ALA A 70 -10.05 21.83 7.70
N PRO A 71 -10.20 21.43 6.42
CA PRO A 71 -9.41 20.35 5.83
C PRO A 71 -7.89 20.52 5.97
N MET A 72 -7.38 21.74 5.76
CA MET A 72 -5.95 22.02 5.87
C MET A 72 -5.43 21.81 7.29
N GLU A 73 -6.19 22.23 8.31
CA GLU A 73 -5.85 22.04 9.72
C GLU A 73 -5.92 20.56 10.09
N TRP A 74 -6.90 19.84 9.56
CA TRP A 74 -7.03 18.39 9.73
C TRP A 74 -5.83 17.64 9.14
N TYR A 75 -5.47 17.92 7.89
CA TYR A 75 -4.33 17.29 7.24
C TYR A 75 -3.00 17.67 7.92
N ALA A 76 -2.87 18.90 8.39
CA ALA A 76 -1.72 19.33 9.18
C ALA A 76 -1.65 18.58 10.53
N ALA A 77 -2.77 18.32 11.19
CA ALA A 77 -2.82 17.54 12.42
C ALA A 77 -2.42 16.07 12.19
N LEU A 78 -2.93 15.44 11.13
CA LEU A 78 -2.56 14.06 10.76
C LEU A 78 -1.07 13.95 10.40
N GLY A 79 -0.57 14.85 9.55
CA GLY A 79 0.86 14.90 9.20
C GLY A 79 1.74 15.23 10.42
N GLY A 80 1.29 16.15 11.26
CA GLY A 80 1.95 16.54 12.50
C GLY A 80 2.04 15.40 13.50
N PHE A 81 1.02 14.55 13.61
CA PHE A 81 1.06 13.35 14.45
C PHE A 81 2.16 12.37 14.00
N VAL A 82 2.26 12.09 12.70
CA VAL A 82 3.34 11.24 12.15
C VAL A 82 4.71 11.89 12.39
N ALA A 83 4.84 13.18 12.14
CA ALA A 83 6.08 13.92 12.36
C ALA A 83 6.51 13.93 13.84
N LEU A 84 5.54 14.05 14.76
CA LEU A 84 5.78 14.00 16.20
C LEU A 84 6.31 12.61 16.63
N VAL A 85 5.72 11.53 16.11
CA VAL A 85 6.20 10.16 16.39
C VAL A 85 7.61 9.95 15.83
N LEU A 86 7.87 10.39 14.59
CA LEU A 86 9.21 10.35 14.01
C LEU A 86 10.22 11.16 14.82
N GLY A 87 9.85 12.37 15.23
CA GLY A 87 10.67 13.26 16.06
C GLY A 87 10.98 12.65 17.43
N ALA A 88 10.00 12.02 18.08
CA ALA A 88 10.19 11.33 19.35
C ALA A 88 11.15 10.14 19.20
N ILE A 89 11.00 9.32 18.16
CA ILE A 89 11.91 8.21 17.85
C ILE A 89 13.34 8.75 17.62
N LEU A 90 13.48 9.82 16.84
CA LEU A 90 14.76 10.44 16.55
C LEU A 90 15.42 11.02 17.81
N ALA A 91 14.65 11.71 18.66
CA ALA A 91 15.15 12.29 19.91
C ALA A 91 15.64 11.20 20.89
N VAL A 92 14.89 10.11 21.04
CA VAL A 92 15.33 8.96 21.85
C VAL A 92 16.61 8.36 21.30
N ARG A 93 16.71 8.19 19.98
CA ARG A 93 17.90 7.63 19.35
C ARG A 93 19.14 8.50 19.54
N LEU A 94 19.03 9.82 19.34
CA LEU A 94 20.15 10.74 19.47
C LEU A 94 20.57 11.00 20.92
N GLY A 95 19.60 11.00 21.85
CA GLY A 95 19.88 11.34 23.26
C GLY A 95 20.29 10.14 24.13
N TRP A 96 19.84 8.94 23.80
CA TRP A 96 19.89 7.80 24.73
C TRP A 96 20.55 6.54 24.17
N ARG A 97 20.88 6.49 22.87
CA ARG A 97 21.50 5.30 22.26
C ARG A 97 22.92 5.57 21.82
N GLU A 98 23.79 4.61 22.13
CA GLU A 98 25.20 4.62 21.69
C GLU A 98 25.32 4.51 20.15
N GLU A 99 24.38 3.80 19.51
CA GLU A 99 24.32 3.67 18.05
C GLU A 99 22.98 4.18 17.48
N PRO A 100 22.83 5.49 17.24
CA PRO A 100 21.58 6.11 16.81
C PRO A 100 21.11 5.65 15.41
N TRP A 101 22.04 5.18 14.58
CA TRP A 101 21.82 4.82 13.17
C TRP A 101 21.48 3.33 12.94
N ARG A 102 21.25 2.57 14.01
CA ARG A 102 20.74 1.19 13.88
C ARG A 102 19.35 1.17 13.23
N PRO A 103 18.92 0.07 12.58
CA PRO A 103 17.55 -0.08 12.09
C PRO A 103 16.50 0.13 13.17
N LEU A 104 15.27 0.45 12.75
CA LEU A 104 14.13 0.58 13.67
C LEU A 104 13.97 -0.66 14.54
N SER A 105 13.88 -0.51 15.86
CA SER A 105 13.51 -1.60 16.75
C SER A 105 12.07 -2.03 16.50
N ILE A 106 11.66 -3.14 17.11
CA ILE A 106 10.27 -3.62 17.01
C ILE A 106 9.31 -2.55 17.55
N ASP A 107 9.62 -1.95 18.71
CA ASP A 107 8.77 -0.92 19.33
C ASP A 107 8.66 0.34 18.46
N GLU A 108 9.80 0.82 17.92
CA GLU A 108 9.82 1.98 17.02
C GLU A 108 9.03 1.70 15.73
N THR A 109 9.10 0.46 15.22
CA THR A 109 8.33 0.02 14.05
C THR A 109 6.83 -0.02 14.36
N ILE A 110 6.45 -0.53 15.52
CA ILE A 110 5.04 -0.60 15.95
C ILE A 110 4.47 0.82 16.11
N LEU A 111 5.17 1.69 16.82
CA LEU A 111 4.74 3.08 17.04
C LEU A 111 4.55 3.82 15.70
N LEU A 112 5.53 3.71 14.80
CA LEU A 112 5.45 4.36 13.50
C LEU A 112 4.38 3.72 12.61
N ALA A 113 4.20 2.39 12.63
CA ALA A 113 3.14 1.71 11.89
C ALA A 113 1.74 2.14 12.37
N ILE A 114 1.54 2.31 13.68
CA ILE A 114 0.29 2.81 14.24
C ILE A 114 0.05 4.26 13.78
N ALA A 115 1.07 5.11 13.88
CA ALA A 115 0.97 6.51 13.47
C ALA A 115 0.62 6.67 11.99
N LEU A 116 1.33 5.94 11.12
CA LEU A 116 1.06 5.89 9.69
C LEU A 116 -0.33 5.33 9.41
N GLY A 117 -0.67 4.17 10.00
CA GLY A 117 -1.93 3.48 9.77
C GLY A 117 -3.14 4.33 10.15
N ILE A 118 -3.15 4.94 11.34
CA ILE A 118 -4.23 5.83 11.78
C ILE A 118 -4.35 7.02 10.83
N SER A 119 -3.24 7.73 10.57
CA SER A 119 -3.27 8.97 9.80
C SER A 119 -3.73 8.75 8.36
N THR A 120 -3.24 7.69 7.72
CA THR A 120 -3.59 7.35 6.34
C THR A 120 -5.00 6.77 6.23
N THR A 121 -5.47 6.02 7.22
CA THR A 121 -6.87 5.55 7.26
C THR A 121 -7.83 6.71 7.41
N LEU A 122 -7.54 7.66 8.30
CA LEU A 122 -8.37 8.86 8.49
C LEU A 122 -8.33 9.82 7.29
N PHE A 123 -7.25 9.79 6.51
CA PHE A 123 -7.12 10.63 5.32
C PHE A 123 -7.77 10.02 4.08
N GLY A 124 -7.61 8.71 3.87
CA GLY A 124 -7.90 8.06 2.58
C GLY A 124 -8.38 6.63 2.69
N GLY A 125 -8.84 6.23 3.86
CA GLY A 125 -9.35 4.90 4.13
C GLY A 125 -8.31 3.77 4.12
N PRO A 126 -8.78 2.51 4.24
CA PRO A 126 -7.92 1.34 4.34
C PRO A 126 -7.04 1.13 3.10
N LEU A 127 -7.46 1.59 1.91
CA LEU A 127 -6.67 1.48 0.69
C LEU A 127 -5.37 2.29 0.78
N LEU A 128 -5.46 3.56 1.18
CA LEU A 128 -4.27 4.39 1.38
C LEU A 128 -3.41 3.86 2.54
N ALA A 129 -4.03 3.41 3.62
CA ALA A 129 -3.32 2.84 4.75
C ALA A 129 -2.50 1.61 4.36
N GLY A 130 -3.10 0.66 3.64
CA GLY A 130 -2.39 -0.50 3.12
C GLY A 130 -1.26 -0.12 2.16
N ALA A 131 -1.50 0.83 1.27
CA ALA A 131 -0.52 1.32 0.29
C ALA A 131 0.73 1.95 0.94
N VAL A 132 0.57 2.60 2.09
CA VAL A 132 1.69 3.18 2.86
C VAL A 132 2.35 2.13 3.77
N LEU A 133 1.55 1.31 4.46
CA LEU A 133 2.05 0.35 5.44
C LEU A 133 2.84 -0.81 4.80
N MET A 134 2.40 -1.32 3.65
CA MET A 134 3.08 -2.44 2.99
C MET A 134 4.55 -2.12 2.65
N PRO A 135 4.89 -1.08 1.87
CA PRO A 135 6.28 -0.79 1.54
C PRO A 135 7.12 -0.45 2.77
N PHE A 136 6.54 0.25 3.76
CA PHE A 136 7.21 0.53 5.03
C PHE A 136 7.60 -0.76 5.76
N LEU A 137 6.64 -1.64 6.04
CA LEU A 137 6.87 -2.87 6.81
C LEU A 137 7.71 -3.89 6.06
N PHE A 138 7.55 -4.00 4.73
CA PHE A 138 8.41 -4.85 3.91
C PHE A 138 9.87 -4.36 3.97
N THR A 139 10.10 -3.05 3.87
CA THR A 139 11.44 -2.47 3.96
C THR A 139 12.08 -2.75 5.32
N VAL A 140 11.35 -2.53 6.42
CA VAL A 140 11.84 -2.82 7.78
C VAL A 140 12.21 -4.29 7.93
N ILE A 141 11.33 -5.20 7.51
CA ILE A 141 11.55 -6.65 7.64
C ILE A 141 12.74 -7.11 6.81
N LEU A 142 12.87 -6.62 5.58
CA LEU A 142 14.02 -6.92 4.73
C LEU A 142 15.33 -6.43 5.35
N THR A 143 15.31 -5.22 5.91
CA THR A 143 16.47 -4.59 6.56
C THR A 143 16.96 -5.39 7.76
N HIS A 144 16.03 -5.94 8.56
CA HIS A 144 16.36 -6.84 9.68
C HIS A 144 16.80 -8.21 9.20
N THR A 145 16.09 -8.79 8.24
CA THR A 145 16.38 -10.14 7.71
C THR A 145 17.78 -10.20 7.10
N ARG A 146 18.20 -9.16 6.37
CA ARG A 146 19.56 -9.08 5.79
C ARG A 146 20.68 -9.01 6.82
N ARG A 147 20.42 -8.51 8.02
CA ARG A 147 21.39 -8.45 9.12
C ARG A 147 21.44 -9.74 9.95
N GLY A 148 20.43 -10.59 9.82
CA GLY A 148 20.40 -11.90 10.44
C GLY A 148 21.29 -12.91 9.70
N PRO A 149 21.74 -13.97 10.39
CA PRO A 149 22.43 -15.08 9.74
C PRO A 149 21.48 -15.85 8.80
N GLY A 150 21.99 -16.32 7.66
CA GLY A 150 21.27 -17.23 6.75
C GLY A 150 20.98 -16.63 5.37
N TRP A 151 19.98 -15.75 5.26
CA TRP A 151 19.52 -15.24 3.97
C TRP A 151 19.59 -13.71 3.85
N THR A 152 20.21 -13.22 2.78
CA THR A 152 20.24 -11.81 2.38
C THR A 152 19.22 -11.51 1.27
N PRO A 153 17.96 -11.15 1.59
CA PRO A 153 16.97 -10.80 0.58
C PRO A 153 17.31 -9.50 -0.15
N SER A 154 17.02 -9.42 -1.45
CA SER A 154 17.17 -8.17 -2.22
C SER A 154 16.11 -7.14 -1.78
N TYR A 155 16.46 -5.85 -1.78
CA TYR A 155 15.46 -4.79 -1.59
C TYR A 155 14.48 -4.66 -2.77
N ALA A 156 14.75 -5.34 -3.90
CA ALA A 156 13.83 -5.42 -5.03
C ALA A 156 12.45 -6.00 -4.65
N TYR A 157 12.34 -6.74 -3.53
CA TYR A 157 11.06 -7.21 -3.00
C TYR A 157 10.10 -6.08 -2.57
N VAL A 158 10.60 -4.87 -2.36
CA VAL A 158 9.78 -3.69 -2.01
C VAL A 158 9.12 -3.08 -3.26
N LEU A 159 9.72 -3.25 -4.44
CA LEU A 159 9.24 -2.59 -5.66
C LEU A 159 7.77 -2.89 -5.99
N PRO A 160 7.29 -4.15 -5.94
CA PRO A 160 5.90 -4.42 -6.30
C PRO A 160 4.91 -3.88 -5.26
N VAL A 161 5.30 -3.80 -3.98
CA VAL A 161 4.44 -3.24 -2.91
C VAL A 161 4.50 -1.71 -2.83
N LEU A 162 5.43 -1.06 -3.54
CA LEU A 162 5.43 0.40 -3.75
C LEU A 162 4.47 0.82 -4.87
N ALA A 163 4.07 -0.10 -5.73
CA ALA A 163 3.23 0.18 -6.89
C ALA A 163 1.94 0.99 -6.59
N PRO A 164 1.23 0.78 -5.46
CA PRO A 164 0.02 1.56 -5.15
C PRO A 164 0.34 3.05 -4.93
N LEU A 165 1.48 3.37 -4.32
CA LEU A 165 1.91 4.76 -4.14
C LEU A 165 2.22 5.42 -5.49
N CYS A 166 2.84 4.67 -6.41
CA CYS A 166 3.03 5.12 -7.78
C CYS A 166 1.68 5.33 -8.51
N GLY A 167 0.68 4.46 -8.25
CA GLY A 167 -0.67 4.60 -8.79
C GLY A 167 -1.36 5.87 -8.32
N PHE A 168 -1.27 6.19 -7.02
CA PHE A 168 -1.79 7.46 -6.50
C PHE A 168 -1.06 8.67 -7.11
N ALA A 169 0.26 8.61 -7.22
CA ALA A 169 1.04 9.67 -7.87
C ALA A 169 0.62 9.87 -9.33
N ALA A 170 0.53 8.79 -10.12
CA ALA A 170 0.09 8.82 -11.51
C ALA A 170 -1.35 9.35 -11.65
N GLY A 171 -2.25 8.97 -10.75
CA GLY A 171 -3.61 9.50 -10.70
C GLY A 171 -3.67 10.99 -10.41
N SER A 172 -2.82 11.50 -9.51
CA SER A 172 -2.79 12.92 -9.16
C SER A 172 -2.36 13.85 -10.31
N VAL A 173 -1.65 13.32 -11.30
CA VAL A 173 -1.21 14.05 -12.50
C VAL A 173 -2.00 13.69 -13.76
N GLY A 174 -3.09 12.93 -13.64
CA GLY A 174 -4.00 12.61 -14.75
C GLY A 174 -3.57 11.47 -15.67
N TYR A 175 -2.61 10.62 -15.26
CA TYR A 175 -2.14 9.46 -16.05
C TYR A 175 -2.82 8.14 -15.67
N ALA A 176 -3.84 8.14 -14.80
CA ALA A 176 -4.50 6.91 -14.34
C ALA A 176 -5.46 6.32 -15.38
N THR A 177 -4.94 5.44 -16.25
CA THR A 177 -5.75 4.55 -17.09
C THR A 177 -6.16 3.29 -16.32
N LEU A 178 -7.26 2.65 -16.74
CA LEU A 178 -7.76 1.43 -16.09
C LEU A 178 -6.72 0.27 -16.11
N PRO A 179 -6.03 -0.03 -17.24
CA PRO A 179 -4.99 -1.06 -17.24
C PRO A 179 -3.85 -0.74 -16.26
N LEU A 180 -3.45 0.53 -16.20
CA LEU A 180 -2.37 0.97 -15.31
C LEU A 180 -2.76 0.81 -13.84
N ASP A 181 -3.99 1.20 -13.47
CA ASP A 181 -4.50 1.03 -12.10
C ASP A 181 -4.58 -0.45 -11.72
N LEU A 182 -5.05 -1.34 -12.61
CA LEU A 182 -5.06 -2.78 -12.36
C LEU A 182 -3.66 -3.32 -12.08
N VAL A 183 -2.66 -2.88 -12.84
CA VAL A 183 -1.27 -3.29 -12.62
C VAL A 183 -0.74 -2.76 -11.29
N LEU A 184 -0.94 -1.47 -11.01
CA LEU A 184 -0.35 -0.78 -9.86
C LEU A 184 -1.04 -1.10 -8.53
N PHE A 185 -2.35 -1.32 -8.54
CA PHE A 185 -3.13 -1.60 -7.33
C PHE A 185 -3.45 -3.09 -7.12
N VAL A 186 -3.47 -3.91 -8.17
CA VAL A 186 -3.85 -5.32 -8.03
C VAL A 186 -2.67 -6.24 -8.32
N VAL A 187 -2.14 -6.22 -9.55
CA VAL A 187 -1.17 -7.24 -9.99
C VAL A 187 0.15 -7.15 -9.22
N LEU A 188 0.81 -5.99 -9.25
CA LEU A 188 2.12 -5.83 -8.61
C LEU A 188 2.07 -6.00 -7.08
N PRO A 189 1.12 -5.39 -6.35
CA PRO A 189 1.07 -5.52 -4.89
C PRO A 189 0.79 -6.96 -4.45
N LEU A 190 -0.08 -7.70 -5.15
CA LEU A 190 -0.35 -9.09 -4.82
C LEU A 190 0.87 -9.99 -5.08
N LEU A 191 1.56 -9.79 -6.21
CA LEU A 191 2.81 -10.51 -6.50
C LEU A 191 3.89 -10.20 -5.46
N GLY A 192 4.02 -8.95 -5.02
CA GLY A 192 4.95 -8.56 -3.96
C GLY A 192 4.58 -9.12 -2.60
N ALA A 193 3.31 -8.99 -2.22
CA ALA A 193 2.77 -9.44 -0.95
C ALA A 193 2.94 -10.95 -0.74
N LEU A 194 2.80 -11.73 -1.81
CA LEU A 194 2.95 -13.20 -1.78
C LEU A 194 4.39 -13.65 -2.04
N GLY A 195 5.13 -12.94 -2.89
CA GLY A 195 6.45 -13.37 -3.35
C GLY A 195 7.49 -13.52 -2.24
N LEU A 196 7.52 -12.58 -1.28
CA LEU A 196 8.47 -12.64 -0.17
C LEU A 196 8.12 -13.75 0.85
N PRO A 197 6.88 -13.86 1.36
CA PRO A 197 6.49 -14.93 2.27
C PRO A 197 6.61 -16.33 1.65
N LEU A 198 6.22 -16.51 0.39
CA LEU A 198 6.33 -17.79 -0.30
C LEU A 198 7.79 -18.22 -0.43
N ARG A 199 8.69 -17.34 -0.88
CA ARG A 199 10.11 -17.68 -1.01
C ARG A 199 10.76 -17.97 0.34
N ALA A 200 10.41 -17.22 1.38
CA ALA A 200 10.89 -17.46 2.74
C ALA A 200 10.44 -18.84 3.25
N THR A 201 9.18 -19.20 3.02
CA THR A 201 8.60 -20.49 3.43
C THR A 201 9.23 -21.66 2.67
N ILE A 202 9.33 -21.56 1.33
CA ILE A 202 9.94 -22.60 0.49
C ILE A 202 11.38 -22.87 0.92
N ARG A 203 12.18 -21.83 1.19
CA ARG A 203 13.56 -22.02 1.64
C ARG A 203 13.68 -22.71 2.98
N LYS A 204 12.84 -22.31 3.94
CA LYS A 204 12.79 -22.94 5.26
C LYS A 204 12.56 -24.46 5.15
N TYR A 205 11.69 -24.90 4.24
CA TYR A 205 11.42 -26.33 4.01
C TYR A 205 12.49 -27.05 3.21
N LEU A 206 13.21 -26.36 2.32
CA LEU A 206 14.27 -26.96 1.49
C LEU A 206 15.64 -27.02 2.19
N GLY A 207 15.74 -26.60 3.45
CA GLY A 207 16.98 -26.68 4.22
C GLY A 207 18.12 -25.83 3.67
N ARG A 208 17.81 -24.77 2.92
CA ARG A 208 18.76 -23.84 2.30
C ARG A 208 18.37 -22.39 2.54
#